data_AF-A0A7C3VD05-F1
#
_entry.id   AF-A0A7C3VD05-F1
#
_cell.length_a   1.000
_cell.length_b   1.000
_cell.length_c   1.000
_cell.angle_alpha   90.00
_cell.angle_beta   90.00
_cell.angle_gamma   90.00
#
_symmetry.space_group_name_H-M   'P 1'
#
loop_
_entity.id
_entity.type
_entity.pdbx_description
1 polymer ?
#
loop_
_entity_poly.entity_id
_entity_poly.type
_entity_poly.pdbx_seq_one_letter_code
_entity_poly.pdbx_strand_id
1 'polypeptide(L)' 'MLNVAVIINHLTLLAVDYGLDTCWIRKFNVSKVRSILKIPDRYVIVALIPLGF' A
#
# COMPACT_ATOMS: atom_id res chain seq x y z
N MET A 1 -0.41 -7.98 -10.98
CA MET A 1 -0.83 -6.67 -10.42
C MET A 1 -2.31 -6.64 -10.03
N LEU A 2 -3.22 -7.24 -10.83
CA LEU A 2 -4.66 -7.30 -10.53
C LEU A 2 -5.00 -7.81 -9.11
N ASN A 3 -4.42 -8.94 -8.69
CA ASN A 3 -4.69 -9.51 -7.36
C ASN A 3 -4.35 -8.53 -6.21
N VAL A 4 -3.26 -7.77 -6.35
CA VAL A 4 -2.86 -6.79 -5.32
C VAL A 4 -3.85 -5.62 -5.28
N ALA A 5 -4.38 -5.19 -6.43
CA ALA A 5 -5.40 -4.16 -6.49
C ALA A 5 -6.71 -4.62 -5.81
N VAL A 6 -7.12 -5.88 -6.01
CA VAL A 6 -8.27 -6.47 -5.33
C VAL A 6 -8.07 -6.44 -3.81
N ILE A 7 -6.90 -6.88 -3.33
CA ILE A 7 -6.58 -6.88 -1.89
C ILE A 7 -6.59 -5.45 -1.32
N ILE A 8 -5.98 -4.48 -2.02
CA ILE A 8 -5.98 -3.08 -1.58
C ILE A 8 -7.40 -2.55 -1.46
N ASN A 9 -8.28 -2.84 -2.42
CA ASN A 9 -9.68 -2.42 -2.37
C ASN A 9 -10.41 -2.98 -1.14
N HIS A 10 -10.26 -4.28 -0.87
CA HIS A 10 -10.84 -4.87 0.35
C HIS A 10 -10.27 -4.27 1.63
N LEU A 11 -8.97 -3.95 1.66
CA LEU A 11 -8.32 -3.31 2.82
C LEU A 11 -8.86 -1.91 3.05
N THR A 12 -9.07 -1.12 1.99
CA THR A 12 -9.70 0.21 2.07
C THR A 12 -11.13 0.13 2.60
N LEU A 13 -11.93 -0.84 2.15
CA LEU A 13 -13.29 -1.04 2.67
C LEU A 13 -13.28 -1.44 4.15
N LEU A 14 -12.35 -2.31 4.55
CA LEU A 14 -12.19 -2.72 5.94
C LEU A 14 -11.77 -1.56 6.83
N ALA A 15 -10.88 -0.68 6.37
CA ALA A 15 -10.44 0.47 7.15
C ALA A 15 -11.61 1.39 7.52
N VAL A 16 -12.53 1.65 6.58
CA VAL A 16 -13.74 2.45 6.84
C VAL A 16 -14.63 1.81 7.92
N ASP A 17 -14.73 0.47 7.95
CA ASP A 17 -15.48 -0.26 8.99
C ASP A 17 -14.90 -0.04 10.40
N TYR A 18 -13.57 0.14 10.48
CA TYR A 18 -12.88 0.51 11.73
C TYR A 18 -12.86 2.02 12.01
N GLY A 19 -13.55 2.84 11.20
CA GLY A 19 -13.52 4.30 11.31
C GLY A 19 -12.18 4.92 10.92
N LEU A 20 -11.39 4.24 10.09
CA LEU A 20 -10.12 4.71 9.56
C LEU A 20 -10.26 5.13 8.10
N ASP A 21 -9.55 6.20 7.73
CA ASP A 21 -9.38 6.61 6.34
C ASP A 21 -8.07 6.09 5.76
N THR A 22 -8.09 5.83 4.44
CA THR A 22 -6.92 5.34 3.70
C THR A 22 -6.77 6.03 2.36
N CYS A 23 -5.54 6.12 1.86
CA CYS A 23 -5.26 6.62 0.51
C CYS A 23 -4.39 5.63 -0.25
N TRP A 24 -4.76 5.29 -1.48
CA TRP A 24 -3.92 4.45 -2.33
C TRP A 24 -2.89 5.30 -3.10
N ILE A 25 -1.62 5.26 -2.65
CA ILE A 25 -0.53 5.99 -3.30
C ILE A 25 0.25 5.06 -4.24
N ARG A 26 0.26 5.40 -5.54
CA ARG A 26 1.11 4.76 -6.57
C ARG A 26 2.30 5.60 -7.02
N LYS A 27 2.25 6.92 -6.81
CA LYS A 27 3.32 7.84 -7.21
C LYS A 27 4.26 8.08 -6.04
N PHE A 28 5.37 7.34 -5.98
CA PHE A 28 6.41 7.48 -4.96
C PHE A 28 7.77 6.99 -5.49
N ASN A 29 8.84 7.32 -4.78
CA ASN A 29 10.19 6.83 -5.12
C ASN A 29 10.38 5.40 -4.58
N VAL A 30 10.22 4.43 -5.48
CA VAL A 30 10.34 2.99 -5.16
C VAL A 30 11.72 2.64 -4.60
N SER A 31 12.79 3.18 -5.18
CA SER A 31 14.17 2.92 -4.72
C SER A 31 14.40 3.40 -3.30
N LYS A 32 13.88 4.59 -2.96
CA LYS A 32 13.96 5.14 -1.61
C LYS A 32 13.19 4.28 -0.60
N VAL A 33 11.96 3.88 -0.93
CA VAL A 33 11.14 3.00 -0.07
C VAL A 33 11.81 1.65 0.14
N ARG A 34 12.34 1.04 -0.93
CA ARG A 34 13.05 -0.24 -0.89
C ARG A 34 14.23 -0.19 0.09
N SER A 35 15.04 0.87 0.02
CA SER A 35 16.19 1.07 0.90
C SER A 35 15.76 1.24 2.36
N ILE A 36 14.78 2.11 2.63
CA ILE A 36 14.29 2.40 4.00
C ILE A 36 13.71 1.15 4.65
N LEU A 37 12.86 0.42 3.92
CA LEU A 37 12.16 -0.77 4.43
C LEU A 37 12.97 -2.07 4.23
N LYS A 38 14.19 -1.98 3.70
CA LYS A 38 15.08 -3.13 3.41
C LYS A 38 14.39 -4.26 2.63
N ILE A 39 13.60 -3.91 1.61
CA ILE A 39 12.80 -4.88 0.84
C ILE A 39 13.69 -5.58 -0.20
N PRO A 40 13.77 -6.93 -0.21
CA PRO A 40 14.55 -7.68 -1.20
C PRO A 40 14.10 -7.45 -2.65
N ASP A 41 15.04 -7.47 -3.60
CA ASP A 41 14.79 -7.15 -5.02
C ASP A 41 13.79 -8.08 -5.71
N ARG A 42 13.63 -9.31 -5.20
CA ARG A 42 12.61 -10.26 -5.69
C ARG A 42 11.16 -9.79 -5.51
N TYR A 43 10.92 -8.79 -4.66
CA TYR A 43 9.59 -8.24 -4.42
C TYR A 43 9.37 -6.93 -5.17
N VAL A 44 8.16 -6.75 -5.68
CA VAL A 44 7.71 -5.51 -6.32
C VAL A 44 6.86 -4.71 -5.33
N ILE A 45 7.24 -3.46 -5.09
CA ILE A 45 6.46 -2.54 -4.25
C ILE A 45 5.37 -1.93 -5.12
N VAL A 46 4.12 -2.36 -4.91
CA VAL A 46 2.99 -2.01 -5.79
C VAL A 46 2.30 -0.70 -5.37
N ALA A 47 2.23 -0.44 -4.07
CA ALA A 47 1.49 0.67 -3.50
C ALA A 47 1.98 1.00 -2.09
N LEU A 48 1.71 2.23 -1.63
CA LEU A 48 1.75 2.60 -0.22
C LEU A 48 0.33 2.93 0.22
N ILE A 49 -0.09 2.40 1.38
CA ILE A 49 -1.40 2.60 1.97
C ILE A 49 -1.23 3.23 3.36
N PRO A 50 -1.23 4.57 3.51
CA PRO A 50 -1.43 5.23 4.79
C PRO A 50 -2.79 4.86 5.40
N LEU A 51 -2.82 4.79 6.74
CA LEU A 51 -4.00 4.60 7.57
C LEU A 51 -4.03 5.73 8.62
N GLY A 52 -5.21 6.30 8.90
CA GLY A 52 -5.40 7.35 9.90
C GLY A 52 -6.85 7.50 10.35
N PHE A 53 -7.08 8.33 11.37
CA PHE A 53 -8.40 8.75 11.85
C PHE A 53 -8.77 10.13 11.30
#